data_AF-C5S0X8-F1
#
_entry.id   AF-C5S0X8-F1
#
_cell.length_a   1.000
_cell.length_b   1.000
_cell.length_c   1.000
_cell.angle_alpha   90.00
_cell.angle_beta   90.00
_cell.angle_gamma   90.00
#
_symmetry.space_group_name_H-M   'P 1'
#
loop_
_entity.id
_entity.type
_entity.pdbx_description
1 polymer ?
#
loop_
_entity_poly.entity_id
_entity_poly.type
_entity_poly.pdbx_seq_one_letter_code
_entity_poly.pdbx_strand_id
1 'polypeptide(L)' 'MTNQTKKPHHFEISMKIEMDGQTVQLENYAFDTPEGTQSYEIQEFISRFIRPFTEAEIKRLEREKRQQLDSKFKNNESL' A
#
# COMPACT_ATOMS: atom_id res chain seq x y z
N MET A 1 -0.58 25.74 -37.21
CA MET A 1 -0.33 25.41 -35.79
C MET A 1 -1.54 24.66 -35.28
N THR A 2 -1.44 23.35 -35.07
CA THR A 2 -2.55 22.55 -34.55
C THR A 2 -2.70 22.81 -33.06
N ASN A 3 -3.77 23.51 -32.68
CA ASN A 3 -4.22 23.62 -31.29
C ASN A 3 -4.59 22.22 -30.78
N GLN A 4 -3.62 21.48 -30.23
CA GLN A 4 -3.91 20.27 -29.46
C GLN A 4 -4.63 20.72 -28.19
N THR A 5 -5.93 20.49 -28.15
CA THR A 5 -6.76 20.64 -26.96
C THR A 5 -6.20 19.69 -25.91
N LYS A 6 -5.66 20.24 -24.81
CA LYS A 6 -5.06 19.48 -23.71
C LYS A 6 -6.18 18.90 -22.83
N LYS A 7 -7.01 18.02 -23.38
CA LYS A 7 -8.13 17.44 -22.62
C LYS A 7 -7.62 16.66 -21.41
N PRO A 8 -8.34 16.71 -20.27
CA PRO A 8 -8.19 15.75 -19.18
C PRO A 8 -8.19 14.31 -19.71
N HIS A 9 -7.32 13.48 -19.15
CA HIS A 9 -7.36 12.04 -19.38
C HIS A 9 -8.13 11.38 -18.24
N HIS A 10 -9.06 10.49 -18.59
CA HIS A 10 -9.75 9.65 -17.62
C HIS A 10 -8.94 8.37 -17.39
N PHE A 11 -8.72 8.02 -16.13
CA PHE A 11 -8.05 6.79 -15.73
C PHE A 11 -8.94 5.96 -14.81
N GLU A 12 -8.94 4.65 -15.07
CA GLU A 12 -9.55 3.64 -14.22
C GLU A 12 -8.46 2.64 -13.80
N ILE A 13 -8.33 2.40 -12.50
CA ILE A 13 -7.34 1.50 -11.91
C ILE A 13 -8.07 0.53 -11.00
N SER A 14 -7.89 -0.77 -11.24
CA SER A 14 -8.35 -1.84 -10.35
C SER A 14 -7.15 -2.49 -9.66
N MET A 15 -7.17 -2.54 -8.34
CA MET A 15 -6.13 -3.16 -7.53
C MET A 15 -6.73 -4.30 -6.72
N LYS A 16 -6.08 -5.48 -6.77
CA LYS A 16 -6.51 -6.71 -6.11
C LYS A 16 -5.36 -7.31 -5.32
N ILE A 17 -5.62 -7.71 -4.08
CA ILE A 17 -4.70 -8.52 -3.28
C ILE A 17 -5.33 -9.89 -3.09
N GLU A 18 -4.57 -10.92 -3.39
CA GLU A 18 -4.94 -12.31 -3.19
C GLU A 18 -3.98 -12.97 -2.22
N MET A 19 -4.53 -13.70 -1.25
CA MET A 19 -3.80 -14.53 -0.29
C MET A 19 -4.39 -15.93 -0.35
N ASP A 20 -3.55 -16.93 -0.58
CA ASP A 20 -3.95 -18.34 -0.66
C ASP A 20 -5.11 -18.60 -1.66
N GLY A 21 -5.11 -17.87 -2.78
CA GLY A 21 -6.13 -17.97 -3.82
C GLY A 21 -7.46 -17.27 -3.49
N GLN A 22 -7.55 -16.58 -2.35
CA GLN A 22 -8.73 -15.79 -1.97
C GLN A 22 -8.47 -14.31 -2.15
N THR A 23 -9.44 -13.58 -2.71
CA THR A 23 -9.38 -12.12 -2.77
C THR A 23 -9.61 -11.55 -1.37
N VAL A 24 -8.60 -10.88 -0.82
CA VAL A 24 -8.68 -10.23 0.50
C VAL A 24 -8.96 -8.74 0.41
N GLN A 25 -8.63 -8.11 -0.72
CA GLN A 25 -8.98 -6.71 -0.98
C GLN A 25 -9.09 -6.48 -2.49
N LEU A 26 -10.10 -5.70 -2.87
CA LEU A 26 -10.34 -5.25 -4.23
C LEU A 26 -10.82 -3.80 -4.18
N GLU A 27 -10.10 -2.90 -4.84
CA GLU A 27 -10.47 -1.49 -4.92
C GLU A 27 -10.37 -0.98 -6.35
N ASN A 28 -11.32 -0.13 -6.72
CA ASN A 28 -11.39 0.51 -8.02
C ASN A 28 -11.30 2.02 -7.84
N TYR A 29 -10.41 2.64 -8.59
CA TYR A 29 -10.15 4.07 -8.57
C TYR A 29 -10.45 4.62 -9.96
N ALA A 30 -11.28 5.64 -10.03
CA ALA A 30 -11.56 6.38 -11.25
C ALA A 30 -11.27 7.86 -11.00
N PHE A 31 -10.47 8.48 -11.86
CA PHE A 31 -10.14 9.90 -11.72
C PHE A 31 -9.78 10.53 -13.08
N ASP A 32 -9.98 11.83 -13.17
CA ASP A 32 -9.54 12.65 -14.31
C ASP A 32 -8.25 13.37 -13.97
N THR A 33 -7.29 13.40 -14.89
CA THR A 33 -6.09 14.24 -14.74
C THR A 33 -6.41 15.70 -15.01
N PRO A 34 -5.69 16.64 -14.38
CA PRO A 34 -5.74 18.04 -14.80
C PRO A 34 -5.45 18.22 -16.30
N GLU A 35 -5.98 19.30 -16.89
CA GLU A 35 -5.70 19.66 -18.28
C GLU A 35 -4.19 19.89 -18.48
N GLY A 36 -3.64 19.23 -19.49
CA GLY A 36 -2.23 19.37 -19.85
C GLY A 36 -1.25 18.54 -19.05
N THR A 37 -1.74 17.65 -18.18
CA THR A 37 -0.92 16.64 -17.49
C THR A 37 -0.25 15.71 -18.51
N GLN A 38 1.09 15.73 -18.54
CA GLN A 38 1.90 14.78 -19.33
C GLN A 38 2.25 13.52 -18.53
N SER A 39 2.38 13.64 -17.21
CA SER A 39 2.61 12.55 -16.28
C SER A 39 1.83 12.79 -14.98
N TYR A 40 1.29 11.72 -14.40
CA TYR A 40 0.56 11.76 -13.13
C TYR A 40 1.09 10.66 -12.21
N GLU A 41 1.48 11.00 -11.00
CA GLU A 41 1.96 10.04 -10.02
C GLU A 41 0.79 9.45 -9.23
N ILE A 42 0.61 8.14 -9.32
CA ILE A 42 -0.46 7.39 -8.63
C ILE A 42 -0.01 6.82 -7.28
N GLN A 43 1.13 7.26 -6.75
CA GLN A 43 1.73 6.71 -5.53
C GLN A 43 0.77 6.79 -4.34
N GLU A 44 -0.08 7.82 -4.27
CA GLU A 44 -1.05 7.97 -3.20
C GLU A 44 -2.08 6.82 -3.20
N PHE A 45 -2.62 6.46 -4.37
CA PHE A 45 -3.57 5.35 -4.50
C PHE A 45 -2.94 4.02 -4.08
N ILE A 46 -1.72 3.75 -4.57
CA ILE A 46 -0.98 2.53 -4.24
C ILE A 46 -0.68 2.49 -2.73
N SER A 47 -0.20 3.58 -2.17
CA SER A 47 0.17 3.67 -0.75
C SER A 47 -1.03 3.44 0.16
N ARG A 48 -2.19 4.01 -0.16
CA ARG A 48 -3.43 3.80 0.59
C ARG A 48 -3.88 2.34 0.50
N PHE A 49 -3.81 1.74 -0.68
CA PHE A 49 -4.22 0.36 -0.91
C PHE A 49 -3.37 -0.65 -0.13
N ILE A 50 -2.04 -0.49 -0.10
CA ILE A 50 -1.14 -1.46 0.57
C ILE A 50 -0.93 -1.19 2.06
N ARG A 51 -1.22 0.03 2.54
CA ARG A 51 -0.93 0.46 3.93
C ARG A 51 -1.48 -0.49 5.00
N PRO A 52 -2.73 -1.00 4.93
CA PRO A 52 -3.23 -1.89 5.98
C PRO A 52 -2.38 -3.15 6.17
N PHE A 53 -1.85 -3.70 5.07
CA PHE A 53 -1.02 -4.90 5.10
C PHE A 53 0.38 -4.62 5.62
N THR A 54 0.99 -3.52 5.17
CA THR A 54 2.33 -3.14 5.65
C THR A 54 2.30 -2.80 7.14
N GLU A 55 1.27 -2.10 7.62
CA GLU A 55 1.10 -1.82 9.06
C GLU A 55 0.86 -3.08 9.89
N ALA A 56 0.07 -4.03 9.38
CA ALA A 56 -0.17 -5.31 10.05
C ALA A 56 1.14 -6.11 10.20
N GLU A 57 1.95 -6.16 9.15
CA GLU A 57 3.23 -6.86 9.17
C GLU A 57 4.25 -6.19 10.09
N ILE A 58 4.34 -4.85 10.08
CA ILE A 58 5.21 -4.10 11.00
C ILE A 58 4.82 -4.42 12.46
N LYS A 59 3.52 -4.36 12.79
CA LYS A 59 3.04 -4.70 14.15
C LYS A 59 3.36 -6.14 14.53
N ARG A 60 3.29 -7.08 13.58
CA ARG A 60 3.66 -8.49 13.80
C ARG A 60 5.14 -8.60 14.16
N LEU A 61 6.02 -8.02 13.35
CA LEU A 61 7.48 -8.02 13.57
C LEU A 61 7.87 -7.36 14.89
N GLU A 62 7.22 -6.26 15.28
CA GLU A 62 7.45 -5.61 16.57
C GLU A 62 7.08 -6.50 17.76
N ARG A 63 6.01 -7.28 17.66
CA ARG A 63 5.61 -8.24 18.71
C ARG A 63 6.63 -9.37 18.82
N GLU A 64 7.09 -9.92 17.70
CA GLU A 64 8.12 -10.97 17.69
C GLU A 64 9.42 -10.47 18.33
N LYS A 65 9.85 -9.26 17.99
CA LYS A 65 11.03 -8.64 18.59
C LYS A 65 10.90 -8.49 20.11
N ARG A 66 9.73 -8.06 20.61
CA ARG A 66 9.47 -7.95 22.07
C ARG A 66 9.52 -9.30 22.76
N GLN A 67 8.86 -10.31 22.19
CA GLN A 67 8.86 -11.67 22.75
C GLN A 67 10.27 -12.25 22.84
N GLN A 68 11.10 -12.07 21.80
CA GLN A 68 12.49 -12.52 21.81
C GLN A 68 13.33 -11.84 22.90
N LEU A 69 13.11 -10.56 23.15
CA LEU A 69 13.80 -9.83 24.22
C LEU A 69 13.37 -10.35 25.59
N ASP A 70 12.07 -10.51 25.84
CA ASP A 70 11.54 -11.02 27.10
C ASP A 70 12.06 -12.43 27.43
N SER A 71 12.14 -13.31 26.42
CA SER A 71 12.74 -14.64 26.58
C SER A 71 14.23 -14.58 26.94
N LYS A 72 15.00 -13.64 26.37
CA LYS A 72 16.42 -13.46 26.71
C LYS A 72 16.62 -12.94 28.13
N PHE A 73 15.79 -12.01 28.60
CA PHE A 73 15.86 -11.51 29.97
C PHE A 73 15.51 -12.60 31.00
N LYS A 74 14.43 -13.36 30.79
CA LYS A 74 14.04 -14.46 31.69
C LYS A 74 15.10 -15.56 31.80
N ASN A 75 15.79 -15.87 30.71
CA ASN A 75 16.86 -16.87 30.73
C ASN A 75 18.14 -16.38 31.42
N ASN A 76 18.39 -15.07 31.44
CA ASN A 76 19.57 -14.49 32.09
C ASN A 76 19.38 -14.25 33.60
N GLU A 77 18.14 -14.12 34.09
CA GLU A 77 17.86 -14.02 35.54
C GLU A 77 17.79 -15.39 36.25
N SER A 78 17.79 -16.48 35.47
CA SER A 78 17.71 -17.86 35.98
C SER A 78 19.08 -18.55 36.13
N LEU A 79 20.18 -17.78 36.02
CA LEU A 79 21.58 -18.21 36.18
C LEU A 79 22.21 -17.53 37.40
#